data_AF-A0A399WQG5-F1
#
_entry.id   AF-A0A399WQG5-F1
#
_cell.length_a   1.000
_cell.length_b   1.000
_cell.length_c   1.000
_cell.angle_alpha   90.00
_cell.angle_beta   90.00
_cell.angle_gamma   90.00
#
_symmetry.space_group_name_H-M   'P 1'
#
loop_
_entity.id
_entity.type
_entity.pdbx_description
1 polymer ?
#
loop_
_entity_poly.entity_id
_entity_poly.type
_entity_poly.pdbx_seq_one_letter_code
_entity_poly.pdbx_strand_id
1 'polypeptide(L)'
;MGTSNVVTIAISAAVGAVVALAIAIGAYFLLLRPPVAAGIIPGPSPTPAERLDQIPPDPEVPAEDVSAIELNTSYKGYFDDERCADTKTRCRMLIKFRRDGSAERTMFVKAAGETTEKADATSSATVSAEAFDKLARTVVANDAFRAWRNGMAITVSNTSLRVEHKKGSKVVLSNVDEKATTFLELIDAVRKLDRSLDWKAAR
;
A
#
# COMPACT_ATOMS: atom_id res chain seq x y z
N MET A 1 38.48 36.66 49.20
CA MET A 1 37.24 36.33 49.92
C MET A 1 36.05 36.79 49.08
N GLY A 2 35.08 35.92 48.77
CA GLY A 2 33.68 36.35 48.69
C GLY A 2 32.87 36.28 47.38
N THR A 3 33.14 35.44 46.37
CA THR A 3 32.27 35.38 45.15
C THR A 3 31.62 34.03 44.84
N SER A 4 32.01 32.93 45.48
CA SER A 4 31.49 31.59 45.11
C SER A 4 30.08 31.26 45.64
N ASN A 5 29.51 32.08 46.54
CA ASN A 5 28.21 31.77 47.16
C ASN A 5 27.00 32.43 46.47
N VAL A 6 27.20 33.41 45.58
CA VAL A 6 26.07 34.14 44.97
C VAL A 6 25.54 33.42 43.72
N VAL A 7 26.42 32.78 42.95
CA VAL A 7 26.06 32.07 41.71
C VAL A 7 25.23 30.81 41.99
N THR A 8 25.56 30.08 43.06
CA THR A 8 24.85 28.84 43.43
C THR A 8 23.43 29.10 43.95
N ILE A 9 23.21 30.24 44.62
CA ILE A 9 21.89 30.67 45.13
C ILE A 9 20.98 31.13 43.97
N ALA A 10 21.54 31.80 42.96
CA ALA A 10 20.77 32.24 41.79
C ALA A 10 20.23 31.06 40.95
N ILE A 11 21.03 29.99 40.79
CA ILE A 11 20.64 28.82 39.99
C ILE A 11 19.57 27.99 40.73
N SER A 12 19.66 27.87 42.05
CA SER A 12 18.70 27.10 42.85
C SER A 12 17.32 27.78 42.93
N ALA A 13 17.27 29.11 42.96
CA ALA A 13 16.02 29.87 42.86
C ALA A 13 15.35 29.72 41.48
N ALA A 14 16.12 29.70 40.40
CA ALA A 14 15.59 29.54 39.05
C ALA A 14 14.99 28.13 38.82
N VAL A 15 15.65 27.07 39.30
CA VAL A 15 15.13 25.70 39.19
C VAL A 15 13.87 25.51 40.04
N GLY A 16 13.83 26.09 41.24
CA GLY A 16 12.63 26.07 42.10
C GLY A 16 11.40 26.70 41.46
N ALA A 17 11.58 27.84 40.76
CA ALA A 17 10.49 28.52 40.07
C ALA A 17 9.93 27.71 38.89
N VAL A 18 10.79 27.01 38.13
CA VAL A 18 10.36 26.18 37.00
C VAL A 18 9.55 24.97 37.47
N VAL A 19 9.99 24.31 38.56
CA VAL A 19 9.27 23.16 39.12
C VAL A 19 7.92 23.58 39.70
N ALA A 20 7.85 24.71 40.42
CA ALA A 20 6.60 25.23 40.94
C ALA A 20 5.61 25.59 39.82
N LEU A 21 6.10 26.17 38.70
CA LEU A 21 5.27 26.48 37.54
C LEU A 21 4.73 25.21 36.86
N ALA A 22 5.55 24.17 36.71
CA ALA A 22 5.13 22.89 36.14
C ALA A 22 4.05 22.21 36.99
N ILE A 23 4.18 22.24 38.32
CA ILE A 23 3.18 21.69 39.24
C ILE A 23 1.91 22.53 39.22
N ALA A 24 1.99 23.86 39.17
CA ALA A 24 0.83 24.74 39.07
C ALA A 24 0.06 24.55 37.76
N ILE A 25 0.76 24.38 36.63
CA ILE A 25 0.14 24.07 35.32
C ILE A 25 -0.50 22.67 35.37
N GLY A 26 0.20 21.67 35.91
CA GLY A 26 -0.34 20.31 36.08
C GLY A 26 -1.60 20.30 36.95
N ALA A 27 -1.58 21.01 38.07
CA ALA A 27 -2.73 21.16 38.96
C ALA A 27 -3.89 21.92 38.29
N TYR A 28 -3.62 22.95 37.48
CA TYR A 28 -4.64 23.64 36.70
C TYR A 28 -5.34 22.70 35.70
N PHE A 29 -4.59 21.88 34.98
CA PHE A 29 -5.16 20.91 34.04
C PHE A 29 -5.90 19.75 34.72
N LEU A 30 -5.49 19.35 35.92
CA LEU A 30 -6.09 18.23 36.66
C LEU A 30 -7.29 18.64 37.54
N LEU A 31 -7.28 19.82 38.14
CA LEU A 31 -8.26 20.22 39.16
C LEU A 31 -9.23 21.31 38.71
N LEU A 32 -8.85 22.17 37.75
CA LEU A 32 -9.65 23.34 37.35
C LEU A 32 -10.26 23.22 35.96
N ARG A 33 -10.00 22.13 35.22
CA ARG A 33 -10.80 21.81 34.05
C ARG A 33 -12.19 21.39 34.53
N PRO A 34 -13.27 22.12 34.18
CA PRO A 34 -14.61 21.63 34.45
C PRO A 34 -14.74 20.25 33.79
N PRO A 35 -15.40 19.28 34.44
CA PRO A 35 -15.70 18.02 33.79
C PRO A 35 -16.40 18.36 32.48
N VAL A 36 -15.81 17.94 31.35
CA VAL A 36 -16.50 18.01 30.06
C VAL A 36 -17.85 17.37 30.30
N ALA A 37 -18.90 18.18 30.17
CA ALA A 37 -20.26 17.77 30.46
C ALA A 37 -20.49 16.41 29.81
N ALA A 38 -20.70 15.39 30.64
CA ALA A 38 -21.23 14.11 30.24
C ALA A 38 -22.63 14.40 29.67
N GLY A 39 -22.70 14.58 28.36
CA GLY A 39 -23.83 15.23 27.73
C GLY A 39 -23.89 15.06 26.23
N ILE A 40 -23.42 13.93 25.69
CA ILE A 40 -24.00 13.30 24.49
C ILE A 40 -23.80 11.80 24.68
N ILE A 41 -24.88 11.03 24.69
CA ILE A 41 -24.87 9.57 24.61
C ILE A 41 -23.94 9.21 23.44
N PRO A 42 -22.86 8.43 23.63
CA PRO A 42 -22.15 7.89 22.48
C PRO A 42 -23.14 6.94 21.80
N GLY A 43 -23.77 7.41 20.73
CA GLY A 43 -24.26 6.52 19.69
C GLY A 43 -23.10 5.60 19.30
N PRO A 44 -23.39 4.35 18.91
CA PRO A 44 -22.36 3.38 18.58
C PRO A 44 -21.31 4.04 17.68
N SER A 45 -20.06 4.08 18.13
CA SER A 45 -18.97 4.50 17.25
C SER A 45 -19.05 3.60 16.03
N PRO A 46 -19.19 4.17 14.81
CA PRO A 46 -19.34 3.35 13.64
C PRO A 46 -18.11 2.45 13.55
N THR A 47 -18.37 1.15 13.47
CA THR A 47 -17.32 0.18 13.19
C THR A 47 -16.60 0.61 11.91
N PRO A 48 -15.31 0.27 11.68
CA PRO A 48 -14.59 0.64 10.46
C PRO A 48 -15.34 0.35 9.15
N ALA A 49 -16.28 -0.60 9.18
CA ALA A 49 -17.20 -0.92 8.09
C ALA A 49 -18.23 0.20 7.79
N GLU A 50 -18.78 0.90 8.79
CA GLU A 50 -19.81 1.93 8.61
C GLU A 50 -19.30 3.25 8.00
N ARG A 51 -17.98 3.47 7.96
CA ARG A 51 -17.40 4.67 7.31
C ARG A 51 -17.22 4.54 5.81
N LEU A 52 -17.27 3.33 5.24
CA LEU A 52 -17.10 3.11 3.80
C LEU A 52 -18.33 3.58 3.01
N ASP A 53 -19.53 3.47 3.60
CA ASP A 53 -20.79 3.88 2.95
C ASP A 53 -20.94 5.41 2.84
N GLN A 54 -20.11 6.18 3.55
CA GLN A 54 -20.10 7.65 3.51
C GLN A 54 -19.04 8.22 2.55
N ILE A 55 -18.15 7.37 2.02
CA ILE A 55 -17.14 7.80 1.05
C ILE A 55 -17.80 7.77 -0.34
N PRO A 56 -17.89 8.91 -1.05
CA PRO A 56 -18.44 8.91 -2.39
C PRO A 56 -17.67 7.91 -3.27
N PRO A 57 -18.36 7.19 -4.18
CA PRO A 57 -17.70 6.23 -5.02
C PRO A 57 -16.56 6.90 -5.79
N ASP A 58 -15.39 6.26 -5.81
CA ASP A 58 -14.29 6.72 -6.64
C ASP A 58 -14.78 6.93 -8.08
N PRO A 59 -14.37 8.03 -8.75
CA PRO A 59 -14.78 8.29 -10.11
C PRO A 59 -14.37 7.12 -11.00
N GLU A 60 -15.25 6.77 -11.95
CA GLU A 60 -14.98 5.74 -12.93
C GLU A 60 -13.70 6.09 -13.71
N VAL A 61 -12.86 5.07 -13.96
CA VAL A 61 -11.59 5.19 -14.70
C VAL A 61 -11.85 4.69 -16.12
N PRO A 62 -11.91 5.57 -17.13
CA PRO A 62 -12.03 5.16 -18.52
C PRO A 62 -10.77 4.39 -18.96
N ALA A 63 -10.94 3.36 -19.80
CA ALA A 63 -9.80 2.54 -20.25
C ALA A 63 -8.78 3.36 -21.06
N GLU A 64 -9.24 4.34 -21.83
CA GLU A 64 -8.43 5.28 -22.61
C GLU A 64 -7.58 6.22 -21.74
N ASP A 65 -7.96 6.41 -20.48
CA ASP A 65 -7.21 7.23 -19.53
C ASP A 65 -6.10 6.44 -18.83
N VAL A 66 -6.10 5.11 -18.93
CA VAL A 66 -5.09 4.23 -18.31
C VAL A 66 -3.77 4.35 -19.05
N SER A 67 -2.72 4.81 -18.37
CA SER A 67 -1.36 4.95 -18.93
C SER A 67 -0.46 3.75 -18.61
N ALA A 68 -0.67 3.08 -17.48
CA ALA A 68 0.09 1.90 -17.11
C ALA A 68 -0.70 0.96 -16.18
N ILE A 69 -0.36 -0.32 -16.23
CA ILE A 69 -0.89 -1.39 -15.38
C ILE A 69 0.28 -2.16 -14.82
N GLU A 70 0.38 -2.23 -13.49
CA GLU A 70 1.46 -2.88 -12.78
C GLU A 70 0.88 -3.94 -11.83
N LEU A 71 1.33 -5.18 -11.98
CA LEU A 71 1.03 -6.27 -11.07
C LEU A 71 2.28 -6.56 -10.24
N ASN A 72 2.14 -6.54 -8.92
CA ASN A 72 3.13 -7.04 -7.98
C ASN A 72 2.53 -8.24 -7.26
N THR A 73 3.02 -9.44 -7.52
CA THR A 73 2.41 -10.67 -6.99
C THR A 73 3.45 -11.64 -6.43
N SER A 74 3.08 -12.28 -5.32
CA SER A 74 3.73 -13.45 -4.74
C SER A 74 2.78 -14.66 -4.71
N TYR A 75 1.63 -14.56 -5.39
CA TYR A 75 0.67 -15.65 -5.52
C TYR A 75 1.29 -16.80 -6.29
N LYS A 76 1.44 -17.96 -5.63
CA LYS A 76 2.12 -19.14 -6.20
C LYS A 76 1.55 -19.58 -7.54
N GLY A 77 0.23 -19.48 -7.71
CA GLY A 77 -0.44 -19.87 -8.96
C GLY A 77 -0.08 -19.01 -10.17
N TYR A 78 0.60 -17.87 -9.99
CA TYR A 78 1.11 -17.04 -11.08
C TYR A 78 2.37 -17.65 -11.73
N PHE A 79 3.23 -18.28 -10.93
CA PHE A 79 4.56 -18.70 -11.35
C PHE A 79 4.53 -20.10 -12.00
N ASP A 80 5.23 -20.24 -13.11
CA ASP A 80 5.51 -21.54 -13.75
C ASP A 80 6.91 -22.07 -13.40
N ASP A 81 7.73 -21.26 -12.72
CA ASP A 81 9.10 -21.62 -12.31
C ASP A 81 9.05 -22.57 -11.10
N GLU A 82 9.64 -23.76 -11.23
CA GLU A 82 9.68 -24.78 -10.18
C GLU A 82 10.34 -24.28 -8.89
N ARG A 83 11.27 -23.32 -8.99
CA ARG A 83 11.89 -22.68 -7.81
C ARG A 83 10.84 -21.97 -6.95
N CYS A 84 9.77 -21.49 -7.57
CA CYS A 84 8.66 -20.79 -6.91
C CYS A 84 7.57 -21.74 -6.38
N ALA A 85 7.64 -23.03 -6.74
CA ALA A 85 6.78 -24.07 -6.19
C ALA A 85 7.28 -24.57 -4.82
N ASP A 86 8.59 -24.47 -4.54
CA ASP A 86 9.16 -24.85 -3.25
C ASP A 86 8.59 -23.98 -2.11
N THR A 87 8.28 -24.61 -0.99
CA THR A 87 7.86 -23.95 0.26
C THR A 87 8.96 -23.13 0.92
N LYS A 88 10.23 -23.43 0.61
CA LYS A 88 11.40 -22.77 1.22
C LYS A 88 11.87 -21.53 0.47
N THR A 89 11.43 -21.36 -0.78
CA THR A 89 11.77 -20.23 -1.63
C THR A 89 10.57 -19.29 -1.73
N ARG A 90 10.79 -17.98 -1.64
CA ARG A 90 9.74 -16.98 -1.89
C ARG A 90 10.03 -16.29 -3.20
N CYS A 91 9.05 -16.32 -4.10
CA CYS A 91 9.11 -15.58 -5.35
C CYS A 91 8.15 -14.40 -5.32
N ARG A 92 8.55 -13.32 -5.99
CA ARG A 92 7.71 -12.17 -6.26
C ARG A 92 7.95 -11.71 -7.69
N MET A 93 6.89 -11.41 -8.41
CA MET A 93 6.94 -10.82 -9.74
C MET A 93 6.44 -9.39 -9.66
N LEU A 94 7.19 -8.46 -10.21
CA LEU A 94 6.71 -7.12 -10.54
C LEU A 94 6.67 -7.00 -12.05
N ILE A 95 5.50 -6.83 -12.65
CA ILE A 95 5.33 -6.67 -14.09
C ILE A 95 4.54 -5.39 -14.36
N LYS A 96 5.04 -4.56 -15.26
CA LYS A 96 4.44 -3.29 -15.66
C LYS A 96 4.29 -3.23 -17.17
N PHE A 97 3.07 -2.96 -17.61
CA PHE A 97 2.75 -2.63 -19.00
C PHE A 97 2.43 -1.14 -19.10
N ARG A 98 2.94 -0.46 -20.12
CA ARG A 98 2.65 0.94 -20.39
C ARG A 98 1.95 1.09 -21.73
N ARG A 99 1.12 2.12 -21.85
CA ARG A 99 0.36 2.44 -23.06
C ARG A 99 1.25 2.80 -24.26
N ASP A 100 2.49 3.23 -24.01
CA ASP A 100 3.50 3.48 -25.04
C ASP A 100 4.05 2.19 -25.70
N GLY A 101 3.59 1.02 -25.24
CA GLY A 101 4.00 -0.28 -25.73
C GLY A 101 5.19 -0.87 -24.98
N SER A 102 5.78 -0.18 -24.02
CA SER A 102 6.84 -0.76 -23.18
C SER A 102 6.25 -1.72 -22.14
N ALA A 103 6.95 -2.84 -21.93
CA ALA A 103 6.68 -3.75 -20.84
C ALA A 103 7.99 -4.11 -20.13
N GLU A 104 7.92 -4.14 -18.81
CA GLU A 104 9.03 -4.50 -17.94
C GLU A 104 8.54 -5.54 -16.93
N ARG A 105 9.35 -6.54 -16.66
CA ARG A 105 9.13 -7.44 -15.53
C ARG A 105 10.42 -7.69 -14.77
N THR A 106 10.30 -7.77 -13.45
CA THR A 106 11.38 -8.17 -12.56
C THR A 106 10.88 -9.30 -11.69
N MET A 107 11.56 -10.43 -11.79
CA MET A 107 11.40 -11.55 -10.88
C MET A 107 12.36 -11.38 -9.73
N PHE A 108 11.84 -11.53 -8.53
CA PHE A 108 12.58 -11.54 -7.30
C PHE A 108 12.50 -12.91 -6.68
N VAL A 109 13.63 -13.41 -6.20
CA VAL A 109 13.73 -14.70 -5.52
C VAL A 109 14.43 -14.48 -4.20
N LYS A 110 13.87 -15.09 -3.16
CA LYS A 110 14.48 -15.18 -1.83
C LYS A 110 14.65 -16.65 -1.48
N ALA A 111 15.90 -17.10 -1.48
CA ALA A 111 16.22 -18.49 -1.15
C ALA A 111 16.12 -18.76 0.36
N ALA A 112 16.06 -20.05 0.70
CA ALA A 112 16.04 -20.49 2.09
C ALA A 112 17.29 -19.99 2.85
N GLY A 113 17.07 -19.32 3.99
CA GLY A 113 18.17 -18.80 4.81
C GLY A 113 18.67 -17.41 4.40
N GLU A 114 18.21 -16.84 3.28
CA GLU A 114 18.50 -15.45 2.95
C GLU A 114 17.62 -14.49 3.76
N THR A 115 18.18 -13.35 4.15
CA THR A 115 17.45 -12.29 4.89
C THR A 115 16.76 -11.33 3.93
N THR A 116 17.35 -11.07 2.77
CA THR A 116 16.86 -10.14 1.75
C THR A 116 16.43 -10.85 0.49
N GLU A 117 15.42 -10.28 -0.18
CA GLU A 117 15.00 -10.68 -1.51
C GLU A 117 15.92 -10.01 -2.54
N LYS A 118 16.32 -10.74 -3.59
CA LYS A 118 17.17 -10.22 -4.67
C LYS A 118 16.40 -10.24 -5.98
N ALA A 119 16.65 -9.25 -6.84
CA ALA A 119 16.22 -9.31 -8.23
C ALA A 119 17.01 -10.43 -8.93
N ASP A 120 16.31 -11.47 -9.34
CA ASP A 120 16.87 -12.64 -10.04
C ASP A 120 17.00 -12.36 -11.54
N ALA A 121 15.94 -11.79 -12.12
CA ALA A 121 15.90 -11.45 -13.54
C ALA A 121 15.05 -10.21 -13.80
N THR A 122 15.58 -9.27 -14.57
CA THR A 122 14.81 -8.18 -15.16
C THR A 122 14.73 -8.39 -16.66
N SER A 123 13.54 -8.22 -17.23
CA SER A 123 13.29 -8.39 -18.65
C SER A 123 12.39 -7.28 -19.17
N SER A 124 12.51 -6.99 -20.46
CA SER A 124 11.63 -6.08 -21.17
C SER A 124 11.04 -6.72 -22.42
N ALA A 125 9.89 -6.23 -22.84
CA ALA A 125 9.18 -6.65 -24.04
C ALA A 125 8.42 -5.47 -24.64
N THR A 126 7.84 -5.69 -25.83
CA THR A 126 6.96 -4.72 -26.49
C THR A 126 5.54 -5.28 -26.53
N VAL A 127 4.58 -4.47 -26.09
CA VAL A 127 3.15 -4.77 -26.10
C VAL A 127 2.50 -3.99 -27.24
N SER A 128 1.63 -4.64 -28.00
CA SER A 128 0.84 -3.95 -29.02
C SER A 128 -0.22 -3.05 -28.36
N ALA A 129 -0.58 -1.94 -29.03
CA ALA A 129 -1.63 -1.04 -28.55
C ALA A 129 -2.95 -1.79 -28.31
N GLU A 130 -3.32 -2.72 -29.20
CA GLU A 130 -4.51 -3.56 -29.07
C GLU A 130 -4.47 -4.45 -27.83
N ALA A 131 -3.33 -5.08 -27.55
CA ALA A 131 -3.18 -5.94 -26.37
C ALA A 131 -3.25 -5.13 -25.07
N PHE A 132 -2.64 -3.95 -25.05
CA PHE A 132 -2.74 -3.04 -23.90
C PHE A 132 -4.17 -2.54 -23.69
N ASP A 133 -4.86 -2.11 -24.75
CA ASP A 133 -6.24 -1.62 -24.67
C ASP A 133 -7.19 -2.71 -24.19
N LYS A 134 -7.00 -3.95 -24.65
CA LYS A 134 -7.75 -5.10 -24.17
C LYS A 134 -7.52 -5.31 -22.67
N LEU A 135 -6.27 -5.30 -22.21
CA LEU A 135 -5.95 -5.43 -20.79
C LEU A 135 -6.57 -4.29 -19.97
N ALA A 136 -6.43 -3.04 -20.40
CA ALA A 136 -6.99 -1.88 -19.72
C ALA A 136 -8.50 -1.98 -19.57
N ARG A 137 -9.23 -2.35 -20.63
CA ARG A 137 -10.69 -2.57 -20.58
C ARG A 137 -11.06 -3.69 -19.61
N THR A 138 -10.35 -4.81 -19.64
CA THR A 138 -10.58 -5.92 -18.70
C THR A 138 -10.37 -5.48 -17.26
N VAL A 139 -9.30 -4.73 -16.97
CA VAL A 139 -8.99 -4.27 -15.62
C VAL A 139 -10.03 -3.28 -15.10
N VAL A 140 -10.39 -2.24 -15.87
CA VAL A 140 -11.34 -1.22 -15.39
C VAL A 140 -12.77 -1.75 -15.28
N ALA A 141 -13.14 -2.76 -16.07
CA ALA A 141 -14.44 -3.40 -16.02
C ALA A 141 -14.58 -4.43 -14.87
N ASN A 142 -13.48 -4.86 -14.27
CA ASN A 142 -13.50 -5.89 -13.23
C ASN A 142 -14.09 -5.38 -11.91
N ASP A 143 -14.93 -6.19 -11.29
CA ASP A 143 -15.65 -5.82 -10.07
C ASP A 143 -14.73 -5.60 -8.86
N ALA A 144 -13.64 -6.36 -8.72
CA ALA A 144 -12.68 -6.13 -7.64
C ALA A 144 -12.00 -4.77 -7.80
N PHE A 145 -11.67 -4.37 -9.04
CA PHE A 145 -11.11 -3.06 -9.32
C PHE A 145 -12.10 -1.92 -9.07
N ARG A 146 -13.36 -2.09 -9.48
CA ARG A 146 -14.41 -1.07 -9.30
C ARG A 146 -14.81 -0.90 -7.84
N ALA A 147 -14.92 -2.01 -7.11
CA ALA A 147 -15.34 -2.03 -5.71
C ALA A 147 -14.28 -1.48 -4.76
N TRP A 148 -12.98 -1.65 -5.08
CA TRP A 148 -11.91 -1.12 -4.24
C TRP A 148 -11.98 0.41 -4.15
N ARG A 149 -11.90 0.96 -2.94
CA ARG A 149 -11.98 2.41 -2.69
C ARG A 149 -10.67 2.95 -2.16
N ASN A 150 -10.38 4.21 -2.48
CA ASN A 150 -9.29 4.94 -1.83
C ASN A 150 -9.45 4.90 -0.30
N GLY A 151 -8.39 4.49 0.41
CA GLY A 151 -8.41 4.29 1.87
C GLY A 151 -8.75 2.87 2.32
N MET A 152 -9.18 1.98 1.43
CA MET A 152 -9.23 0.55 1.75
C MET A 152 -7.80 0.03 1.92
N ALA A 153 -7.56 -0.63 3.05
CA ALA A 153 -6.29 -1.26 3.37
C ALA A 153 -6.55 -2.70 3.79
N ILE A 154 -5.66 -3.60 3.37
CA ILE A 154 -5.56 -4.94 3.94
C ILE A 154 -4.23 -5.04 4.67
N THR A 155 -4.25 -5.67 5.85
CA THR A 155 -3.08 -5.76 6.74
C THR A 155 -1.93 -6.55 6.12
N VAL A 156 -2.27 -7.55 5.31
CA VAL A 156 -1.33 -8.38 4.56
C VAL A 156 -1.90 -8.50 3.16
N SER A 157 -1.03 -8.45 2.14
CA SER A 157 -1.37 -8.65 0.74
C SER A 157 -0.32 -9.53 0.10
N ASN A 158 -0.73 -10.55 -0.65
CA ASN A 158 0.21 -11.31 -1.50
C ASN A 158 0.24 -10.78 -2.93
N THR A 159 -0.73 -9.94 -3.33
CA THR A 159 -0.82 -9.38 -4.67
C THR A 159 -1.40 -7.96 -4.67
N SER A 160 -0.83 -7.09 -5.49
CA SER A 160 -1.39 -5.77 -5.76
C SER A 160 -1.44 -5.49 -7.25
N LEU A 161 -2.53 -4.89 -7.72
CA LEU A 161 -2.66 -4.33 -9.05
C LEU A 161 -2.72 -2.80 -8.94
N ARG A 162 -1.76 -2.11 -9.52
CA ARG A 162 -1.72 -0.65 -9.63
C ARG A 162 -2.07 -0.25 -11.05
N VAL A 163 -3.01 0.67 -11.18
CA VAL A 163 -3.41 1.28 -12.46
C VAL A 163 -3.09 2.76 -12.39
N GLU A 164 -2.22 3.23 -13.28
CA GLU A 164 -1.95 4.65 -13.49
C GLU A 164 -2.92 5.18 -14.56
N HIS A 165 -3.54 6.33 -14.29
CA HIS A 165 -4.48 6.96 -15.19
C HIS A 165 -4.40 8.49 -15.09
N LYS A 166 -5.04 9.23 -16.01
CA LYS A 166 -4.95 10.71 -16.06
C LYS A 166 -5.24 11.45 -14.74
N LYS A 167 -6.05 10.86 -13.85
CA LYS A 167 -6.47 11.45 -12.57
C LYS A 167 -5.60 10.99 -11.37
N GLY A 168 -4.59 10.14 -11.58
CA GLY A 168 -3.72 9.63 -10.52
C GLY A 168 -3.42 8.14 -10.66
N SER A 169 -3.38 7.42 -9.55
CA SER A 169 -3.23 5.96 -9.59
C SER A 169 -4.14 5.30 -8.57
N LYS A 170 -4.69 4.14 -8.93
CA LYS A 170 -5.49 3.29 -8.05
C LYS A 170 -4.73 1.99 -7.79
N VAL A 171 -4.65 1.58 -6.53
CA VAL A 171 -4.01 0.33 -6.13
C VAL A 171 -5.06 -0.55 -5.48
N VAL A 172 -5.28 -1.73 -6.06
CA VAL A 172 -6.14 -2.78 -5.51
C VAL A 172 -5.23 -3.82 -4.88
N LEU A 173 -5.50 -4.18 -3.63
CA LEU A 173 -4.74 -5.18 -2.89
C LEU A 173 -5.59 -6.44 -2.73
N SER A 174 -4.97 -7.62 -2.73
CA SER A 174 -5.67 -8.87 -2.47
C SER A 174 -4.76 -9.92 -1.83
N ASN A 175 -5.34 -10.67 -0.89
CA ASN A 175 -4.80 -11.96 -0.44
C ASN A 175 -5.40 -13.03 -1.32
N VAL A 176 -4.74 -13.29 -2.44
CA VAL A 176 -5.26 -14.21 -3.45
C VAL A 176 -5.07 -15.63 -3.00
N ASP A 177 -6.20 -16.32 -2.85
CA ASP A 177 -6.34 -17.76 -2.74
C ASP A 177 -7.38 -18.24 -3.76
N GLU A 178 -7.64 -19.55 -3.82
CA GLU A 178 -8.61 -20.15 -4.76
C GLU A 178 -10.05 -19.62 -4.59
N LYS A 179 -10.36 -18.91 -3.49
CA LYS A 179 -11.69 -18.34 -3.22
C LYS A 179 -11.80 -16.88 -3.65
N ALA A 180 -10.70 -16.20 -3.99
CA ALA A 180 -10.67 -14.82 -4.44
C ALA A 180 -10.96 -14.68 -5.95
N THR A 181 -12.10 -15.22 -6.40
CA THR A 181 -12.44 -15.45 -7.82
C THR A 181 -12.36 -14.19 -8.69
N THR A 182 -12.90 -13.07 -8.23
CA THR A 182 -12.94 -11.82 -9.02
C THR A 182 -11.56 -11.18 -9.20
N PHE A 183 -10.66 -11.33 -8.24
CA PHE A 183 -9.29 -10.84 -8.36
C PHE A 183 -8.40 -11.79 -9.16
N LEU A 184 -8.69 -13.10 -9.14
CA LEU A 184 -8.02 -14.08 -9.99
C LEU A 184 -8.19 -13.75 -11.48
N GLU A 185 -9.37 -13.28 -11.89
CA GLU A 185 -9.60 -12.82 -13.28
C GLU A 185 -8.63 -11.71 -13.72
N LEU A 186 -8.31 -10.77 -12.81
CA LEU A 186 -7.34 -9.70 -13.08
C LEU A 186 -5.93 -10.28 -13.26
N ILE A 187 -5.55 -11.20 -12.38
CA ILE A 187 -4.26 -11.87 -12.44
C ILE A 187 -4.14 -12.68 -13.74
N ASP A 188 -5.17 -13.42 -14.10
CA ASP A 188 -5.18 -14.26 -15.30
C ASP A 188 -5.12 -13.41 -16.57
N ALA A 189 -5.77 -12.25 -16.60
CA ALA A 189 -5.65 -11.30 -17.71
C ALA A 189 -4.20 -10.81 -17.88
N VAL A 190 -3.54 -10.43 -16.78
CA VAL A 190 -2.13 -10.03 -16.78
C VAL A 190 -1.23 -11.20 -17.19
N ARG A 191 -1.41 -12.38 -16.60
CA ARG A 191 -0.62 -13.60 -16.89
C ARG A 191 -0.75 -14.03 -18.34
N LYS A 192 -1.95 -13.92 -18.91
CA LYS A 192 -2.20 -14.23 -20.32
C LYS A 192 -1.44 -13.29 -21.25
N LEU A 193 -1.42 -11.98 -20.94
CA LEU A 193 -0.59 -11.03 -21.69
C LEU A 193 0.90 -11.33 -21.51
N ASP A 194 1.37 -11.48 -20.27
CA ASP A 194 2.77 -11.80 -19.93
C ASP A 194 3.31 -12.98 -20.74
N ARG A 195 2.54 -14.08 -20.82
CA ARG A 195 2.92 -15.28 -21.58
C ARG A 195 2.90 -15.13 -23.10
N SER A 196 2.21 -14.12 -23.62
CA SER A 196 2.14 -13.86 -25.06
C SER A 196 3.31 -13.01 -25.58
N LEU A 197 4.11 -12.43 -24.68
CA LEU A 197 5.19 -11.52 -25.03
C LEU A 197 6.53 -12.23 -25.19
N ASP A 198 7.33 -11.75 -26.15
CA ASP A 198 8.72 -12.16 -26.33
C ASP A 198 9.64 -11.35 -25.41
N TRP A 199 9.94 -11.90 -24.24
CA TRP A 199 10.74 -11.25 -23.21
C TRP A 199 12.23 -11.34 -23.48
N LYS A 200 12.92 -10.20 -23.36
CA LYS A 200 14.38 -10.11 -23.51
C LYS A 200 14.99 -9.64 -22.20
N ALA A 201 16.17 -10.15 -21.86
CA ALA A 201 16.90 -9.67 -20.70
C ALA A 201 17.11 -8.15 -20.82
N ALA A 202 16.82 -7.41 -19.74
CA ALA A 202 17.08 -5.98 -19.70
C ALA A 202 18.60 -5.76 -19.76
N ARG A 203 19.05 -4.88 -20.68
CA ARG A 203 20.45 -4.50 -20.83
C ARG A 203 20.87 -3.48 -19.79
#